data_AF-A0A8C7BAW2-F1
#
_entry.id   AF-A0A8C7BAW2-F1
#
_cell.length_a   1.000
_cell.length_b   1.000
_cell.length_c   1.000
_cell.angle_alpha   90.00
_cell.angle_beta   90.00
_cell.angle_gamma   90.00
#
_symmetry.space_group_name_H-M   'P 1'
#
loop_
_entity.id
_entity.type
_entity.pdbx_description
1 polymer ?
#
loop_
_entity_poly.entity_id
_entity_poly.type
_entity_poly.pdbx_seq_one_letter_code
_entity_poly.pdbx_strand_id
1 'polypeptide(L)'
;VAQDILWILLGLLLRLEPGTATLPLLLDSVIQALAELEQKVPATISSHAASALLLFAQDSGPDDVLHRFLLERWDIKDTRLDPRQLSPEFQGLIKDVAQHGIRGRQEYGVVLAPDGSTVAVEPLLAGLEAGLQGNRVVSLPLDSTAAPLDTGAAFPDTGTVVLDIRAASPRFRDASPDGTSSDVGASSPDAPVTSPDVQASSPGAKAKSPTTVDSLLVVTLARDLGLAFLQGPQTWSHSGLGTEGCWDQLSAPRTFTLLDSGASPVTMAFLNGALDGALLGDYLSRTPEPRPPLSHLLNQYYGAGVAGDLGLRSNFRRQNAAALTSAPTLTQQIWRALVLLQRLEPTHPQLQGMSQEQLAEVATNATKEFTEAFLGCPAIHPRCRWGAAPYRGSPRPLQLPLRFLYVHHTYMPAPPCTDFARCAADMRSMQRFHQDTRGWDDIGYSFVIGSDGYVYEGRGWHWVGAHTLGHNTRGFGVAFVGNYTAELPAKAALHTVQDLLPGCAVRAGLLRPDYELLGHRQLVRTDCPGDALFSLLRTWPRFAA
;
A
#
# COMPACT_ATOMS: atom_id res chain seq x y z
N VAL A 1 -27.30 12.75 54.59
CA VAL A 1 -25.84 12.59 54.35
C VAL A 1 -25.53 11.45 53.40
N ALA A 2 -25.83 10.17 53.70
CA ALA A 2 -25.54 9.06 52.78
C ALA A 2 -26.39 9.07 51.49
N GLN A 3 -27.64 9.54 51.58
CA GLN A 3 -28.54 9.65 50.42
C GLN A 3 -28.21 10.86 49.53
N ASP A 4 -27.73 11.96 50.13
CA ASP A 4 -27.32 13.17 49.40
C ASP A 4 -26.00 12.95 48.63
N ILE A 5 -25.09 12.14 49.17
CA ILE A 5 -23.84 11.75 48.48
C ILE A 5 -24.14 10.86 47.27
N LEU A 6 -25.17 10.01 47.33
CA LEU A 6 -25.57 9.16 46.20
C LEU A 6 -26.16 9.97 45.05
N TRP A 7 -26.92 11.03 45.33
CA TRP A 7 -27.43 11.95 44.31
C TRP A 7 -26.36 12.89 43.75
N ILE A 8 -25.34 13.24 44.54
CA ILE A 8 -24.18 14.00 44.06
C ILE A 8 -23.29 13.11 43.17
N LEU A 9 -23.07 11.84 43.52
CA LEU A 9 -22.34 10.88 42.67
C LEU A 9 -23.12 10.53 41.39
N LEU A 10 -24.45 10.39 41.47
CA LEU A 10 -25.31 10.19 40.30
C LEU A 10 -25.40 11.46 39.44
N GLY A 11 -25.38 12.65 40.05
CA GLY A 11 -25.33 13.94 39.37
C GLY A 11 -23.96 14.26 38.74
N LEU A 12 -22.86 13.70 39.26
CA LEU A 12 -21.53 13.73 38.64
C LEU A 12 -21.38 12.68 37.53
N LEU A 13 -22.08 11.55 37.61
CA LEU A 13 -22.20 10.57 36.51
C LEU A 13 -23.13 11.06 35.38
N LEU A 14 -24.08 11.94 35.68
CA LEU A 14 -25.02 12.55 34.72
C LEU A 14 -24.62 13.96 34.25
N ARG A 15 -23.40 14.41 34.61
CA ARG A 15 -22.74 15.61 34.08
C ARG A 15 -21.47 15.27 33.29
N LEU A 16 -21.48 14.14 32.59
CA LEU A 16 -20.85 14.14 31.28
C LEU A 16 -21.73 15.02 30.40
N GLU A 17 -21.26 16.23 30.10
CA GLU A 17 -21.62 16.82 28.81
C GLU A 17 -21.49 15.71 27.75
N PRO A 18 -22.35 15.67 26.71
CA PRO A 18 -22.13 14.77 25.59
C PRO A 18 -20.87 15.25 24.83
N GLY A 19 -19.71 15.09 25.46
CA GLY A 19 -18.43 15.08 24.80
C GLY A 19 -18.50 13.91 23.85
N THR A 20 -18.54 14.23 22.58
CA THR A 20 -18.36 13.33 21.45
C THR A 20 -17.31 12.28 21.82
N ALA A 21 -17.74 11.08 22.22
CA ALA A 21 -16.84 9.97 22.38
C ALA A 21 -16.37 9.63 20.97
N THR A 22 -15.26 10.23 20.55
CA THR A 22 -14.69 9.98 19.24
C THR A 22 -14.24 8.52 19.25
N LEU A 23 -14.52 7.73 18.22
CA LEU A 23 -14.02 6.36 18.13
C LEU A 23 -12.55 6.35 17.71
N PRO A 24 -11.71 5.43 18.21
CA PRO A 24 -10.36 5.26 17.68
C PRO A 24 -10.37 5.11 16.16
N LEU A 25 -9.36 5.65 15.48
CA LEU A 25 -9.21 5.61 14.02
C LEU A 25 -8.71 4.24 13.57
N LEU A 26 -9.55 3.24 13.76
CA LEU A 26 -9.31 1.85 13.39
C LEU A 26 -10.15 1.49 12.16
N LEU A 27 -9.56 0.71 11.26
CA LEU A 27 -10.30 0.22 10.10
C LEU A 27 -11.50 -0.66 10.51
N ASP A 28 -11.37 -1.43 11.60
CA ASP A 28 -12.47 -2.22 12.15
C ASP A 28 -13.68 -1.35 12.52
N SER A 29 -13.44 -0.11 12.99
CA SER A 29 -14.51 0.85 13.28
C SER A 29 -15.20 1.35 12.01
N VAL A 30 -14.46 1.52 10.90
CA VAL A 30 -15.03 1.85 9.58
C VAL A 30 -15.86 0.68 9.04
N ILE A 31 -15.37 -0.55 9.20
CA ILE A 31 -16.08 -1.78 8.83
C ILE A 31 -17.40 -1.90 9.63
N GLN A 32 -17.38 -1.58 10.92
CA GLN A 32 -18.58 -1.58 11.76
C GLN A 32 -19.58 -0.49 11.33
N ALA A 33 -19.11 0.71 11.01
CA ALA A 33 -19.97 1.78 10.49
C ALA A 33 -20.64 1.37 9.15
N LEU A 34 -19.89 0.73 8.25
CA LEU A 34 -20.42 0.15 7.01
C LEU A 34 -21.48 -0.92 7.30
N ALA A 35 -21.20 -1.85 8.21
CA ALA A 35 -22.14 -2.90 8.57
C ALA A 35 -23.45 -2.34 9.15
N GLU A 36 -23.38 -1.26 9.94
CA GLU A 36 -24.57 -0.59 10.49
C GLU A 36 -25.41 0.06 9.39
N LEU A 37 -24.77 0.70 8.41
CA LEU A 37 -25.46 1.23 7.23
C LEU A 37 -26.12 0.11 6.41
N GLU A 38 -25.39 -0.96 6.13
CA GLU A 38 -25.87 -2.09 5.32
C GLU A 38 -27.07 -2.81 5.98
N GLN A 39 -27.13 -2.86 7.32
CA GLN A 39 -28.26 -3.44 8.05
C GLN A 39 -29.54 -2.60 7.98
N LYS A 40 -29.41 -1.28 7.78
CA LYS A 40 -30.53 -0.33 7.78
C LYS A 40 -31.15 -0.13 6.39
N VAL A 41 -30.65 -0.85 5.38
CA VAL A 41 -31.02 -0.67 3.96
C VAL A 41 -31.47 -2.00 3.34
N PRO A 42 -32.44 -2.01 2.41
CA PRO A 42 -32.78 -3.21 1.64
C PRO A 42 -31.55 -3.76 0.89
N ALA A 43 -31.41 -5.09 0.83
CA ALA A 43 -30.26 -5.76 0.20
C ALA A 43 -29.98 -5.32 -1.25
N THR A 44 -31.00 -4.84 -1.98
CA THR A 44 -30.89 -4.32 -3.35
C THR A 44 -30.11 -3.00 -3.46
N ILE A 45 -29.90 -2.27 -2.35
CA ILE A 45 -29.22 -0.97 -2.30
C ILE A 45 -27.96 -1.05 -1.42
N SER A 46 -27.64 -2.21 -0.82
CA SER A 46 -26.43 -2.42 0.01
C SER A 46 -25.12 -2.10 -0.75
N SER A 47 -25.10 -2.28 -2.07
CA SER A 47 -24.02 -1.85 -2.98
C SER A 47 -23.77 -0.34 -2.99
N HIS A 48 -24.63 0.48 -2.37
CA HIS A 48 -24.51 1.95 -2.33
C HIS A 48 -23.90 2.45 -1.02
N ALA A 49 -23.49 1.57 -0.09
CA ALA A 49 -22.90 1.98 1.18
C ALA A 49 -21.60 2.79 1.02
N ALA A 50 -20.75 2.44 0.04
CA ALA A 50 -19.55 3.22 -0.29
C ALA A 50 -19.90 4.63 -0.81
N SER A 51 -20.82 4.73 -1.77
CA SER A 51 -21.31 6.01 -2.29
C SER A 51 -21.96 6.86 -1.20
N ALA A 52 -22.71 6.25 -0.27
CA ALA A 52 -23.32 6.96 0.85
C ALA A 52 -22.28 7.56 1.81
N LEU A 53 -21.19 6.86 2.09
CA LEU A 53 -20.08 7.38 2.90
C LEU A 53 -19.30 8.48 2.17
N LEU A 54 -19.04 8.33 0.86
CA LEU A 54 -18.37 9.35 0.05
C LEU A 54 -19.21 10.63 -0.11
N LEU A 55 -20.52 10.50 -0.32
CA LEU A 55 -21.43 11.65 -0.39
C LEU A 55 -21.47 12.44 0.94
N PHE A 56 -21.32 11.76 2.08
CA PHE A 56 -21.18 12.44 3.37
C PHE A 56 -19.85 13.23 3.48
N ALA A 57 -18.78 12.74 2.84
CA ALA A 57 -17.52 13.46 2.71
C ALA A 57 -17.66 14.72 1.85
N GLN A 58 -18.42 14.64 0.75
CA GLN A 58 -18.55 15.71 -0.24
C GLN A 58 -19.31 16.94 0.27
N ASP A 59 -20.21 16.79 1.26
CA ASP A 59 -20.84 17.94 1.95
C ASP A 59 -19.84 18.82 2.73
N SER A 60 -18.56 18.43 2.81
CA SER A 60 -17.53 19.07 3.65
C SER A 60 -16.28 19.56 2.89
N GLY A 61 -16.16 19.36 1.56
CA GLY A 61 -14.89 19.56 0.80
C GLY A 61 -15.06 20.12 -0.61
N PRO A 62 -13.97 20.53 -1.30
CA PRO A 62 -14.05 20.98 -2.68
C PRO A 62 -14.48 19.83 -3.59
N ASP A 63 -15.41 20.15 -4.48
CA ASP A 63 -16.16 19.21 -5.28
C ASP A 63 -15.26 18.60 -6.39
N ASP A 64 -14.86 17.33 -6.28
CA ASP A 64 -13.95 16.68 -7.25
C ASP A 64 -14.65 16.46 -8.60
N VAL A 65 -14.39 17.37 -9.54
CA VAL A 65 -15.01 17.40 -10.87
C VAL A 65 -14.73 16.14 -11.67
N LEU A 66 -13.57 15.50 -11.48
CA LEU A 66 -13.18 14.32 -12.24
C LEU A 66 -13.80 13.05 -11.67
N HIS A 67 -13.87 12.93 -10.33
CA HIS A 67 -14.67 11.89 -9.67
C HIS A 67 -16.13 11.98 -10.12
N ARG A 68 -16.70 13.20 -10.10
CA ARG A 68 -18.07 13.47 -10.56
C ARG A 68 -18.27 13.07 -12.01
N PHE A 69 -17.40 13.51 -12.91
CA PHE A 69 -17.52 13.23 -14.35
C PHE A 69 -17.45 11.73 -14.67
N LEU A 70 -16.61 10.96 -13.98
CA LEU A 70 -16.43 9.55 -14.26
C LEU A 70 -17.49 8.65 -13.59
N LEU A 71 -17.96 9.05 -12.41
CA LEU A 71 -18.82 8.21 -11.56
C LEU A 71 -20.27 8.70 -11.45
N GLU A 72 -20.61 9.94 -11.82
CA GLU A 72 -22.00 10.40 -11.86
C GLU A 72 -22.67 10.17 -13.21
N ARG A 73 -23.34 9.01 -13.31
CA ARG A 73 -24.53 8.86 -14.15
C ARG A 73 -25.59 8.03 -13.41
N TRP A 74 -25.82 8.33 -12.12
CA TRP A 74 -26.95 7.78 -11.36
C TRP A 74 -27.75 8.93 -10.75
N ASP A 75 -29.03 9.02 -11.10
CA ASP A 75 -29.97 10.01 -10.56
C ASP A 75 -30.23 9.64 -9.09
N ILE A 76 -29.53 10.30 -8.16
CA ILE A 76 -29.54 10.10 -6.68
C ILE A 76 -30.92 10.46 -6.05
N LYS A 77 -32.00 10.48 -6.85
CA LYS A 77 -33.32 10.87 -6.36
C LYS A 77 -34.07 9.77 -5.60
N ASP A 78 -33.74 8.49 -5.79
CA ASP A 78 -34.60 7.41 -5.25
C ASP A 78 -34.06 6.60 -4.07
N THR A 79 -32.83 6.81 -3.58
CA THR A 79 -32.36 6.14 -2.34
C THR A 79 -31.16 6.84 -1.70
N ARG A 80 -31.40 8.01 -1.12
CA ARG A 80 -30.43 8.64 -0.21
C ARG A 80 -30.42 7.85 1.10
N LEU A 81 -29.42 6.99 1.26
CA LEU A 81 -28.95 6.57 2.57
C LEU A 81 -28.63 7.85 3.36
N ASP A 82 -29.41 8.17 4.40
CA ASP A 82 -29.17 9.36 5.23
C ASP A 82 -28.17 8.99 6.33
N PRO A 83 -26.96 9.57 6.36
CA PRO A 83 -25.95 9.31 7.38
C PRO A 83 -26.42 9.66 8.80
N ARG A 84 -27.50 10.44 8.97
CA ARG A 84 -28.18 10.62 10.26
C ARG A 84 -28.74 9.32 10.84
N GLN A 85 -28.83 8.27 10.03
CA GLN A 85 -29.24 6.94 10.47
C GLN A 85 -28.14 6.20 11.24
N LEU A 86 -26.86 6.59 11.10
CA LEU A 86 -25.76 6.03 11.90
C LEU A 86 -25.87 6.44 13.36
N SER A 87 -25.30 5.64 14.26
CA SER A 87 -25.04 6.07 15.63
C SER A 87 -24.22 7.38 15.66
N PRO A 88 -24.40 8.27 16.64
CA PRO A 88 -23.64 9.52 16.73
C PRO A 88 -22.12 9.31 16.74
N GLU A 89 -21.68 8.19 17.32
CA GLU A 89 -20.26 7.79 17.37
C GLU A 89 -19.71 7.51 15.97
N PHE A 90 -20.45 6.75 15.14
CA PHE A 90 -20.05 6.46 13.77
C PHE A 90 -20.20 7.67 12.85
N GLN A 91 -21.17 8.56 13.08
CA GLN A 91 -21.23 9.84 12.35
C GLN A 91 -19.96 10.66 12.56
N GLY A 92 -19.47 10.73 13.80
CA GLY A 92 -18.20 11.38 14.13
C GLY A 92 -17.01 10.71 13.45
N LEU A 93 -16.92 9.37 13.52
CA LEU A 93 -15.86 8.61 12.86
C LEU A 93 -15.82 8.87 11.35
N ILE A 94 -16.96 8.74 10.65
CA ILE A 94 -17.02 8.96 9.21
C ILE A 94 -16.61 10.39 8.87
N LYS A 95 -17.02 11.38 9.65
CA LYS A 95 -16.57 12.77 9.45
C LYS A 95 -15.05 12.91 9.53
N ASP A 96 -14.40 12.17 10.43
CA ASP A 96 -12.96 12.23 10.63
C ASP A 96 -12.17 11.48 9.54
N VAL A 97 -12.76 10.45 8.91
CA VAL A 97 -12.06 9.57 7.95
C VAL A 97 -12.44 9.77 6.49
N ALA A 98 -13.59 10.37 6.20
CA ALA A 98 -14.16 10.38 4.85
C ALA A 98 -13.41 11.31 3.87
N GLN A 99 -12.65 12.28 4.38
CA GLN A 99 -11.76 13.11 3.59
C GLN A 99 -10.32 12.88 3.99
N HIS A 100 -9.47 12.62 3.01
CA HIS A 100 -8.03 12.52 3.14
C HIS A 100 -7.37 13.88 2.93
N GLY A 101 -6.25 14.07 3.61
CA GLY A 101 -5.34 15.15 3.27
C GLY A 101 -4.28 15.38 4.34
N ILE A 102 -3.46 16.40 4.09
CA ILE A 102 -2.28 16.70 4.91
C ILE A 102 -2.34 18.16 5.35
N ARG A 103 -2.17 18.39 6.65
CA ARG A 103 -2.01 19.72 7.22
C ARG A 103 -0.76 19.77 8.08
N GLY A 104 0.26 20.48 7.60
CA GLY A 104 1.59 20.45 8.22
C GLY A 104 2.18 19.05 8.13
N ARG A 105 2.45 18.41 9.27
CA ARG A 105 2.92 17.02 9.36
C ARG A 105 1.82 16.02 9.70
N GLN A 106 0.61 16.49 9.94
CA GLN A 106 -0.52 15.62 10.28
C GLN A 106 -1.23 15.20 9.01
N GLU A 107 -1.50 13.92 8.91
CA GLU A 107 -2.32 13.34 7.86
C GLU A 107 -3.64 12.87 8.48
N TYR A 108 -4.75 13.29 7.87
CA TYR A 108 -6.12 12.99 8.30
C TYR A 108 -6.83 12.16 7.24
N GLY A 109 -8.01 11.61 7.54
CA GLY A 109 -8.68 10.69 6.63
C GLY A 109 -8.10 9.28 6.62
N VAL A 110 -7.29 8.94 7.62
CA VAL A 110 -6.55 7.68 7.67
C VAL A 110 -6.91 6.84 8.90
N VAL A 111 -6.75 5.53 8.78
CA VAL A 111 -7.02 4.56 9.85
C VAL A 111 -5.91 3.53 9.97
N LEU A 112 -5.73 2.98 11.17
CA LEU A 112 -4.85 1.84 11.42
C LEU A 112 -5.58 0.54 11.05
N ALA A 113 -5.01 -0.23 10.14
CA ALA A 113 -5.54 -1.52 9.72
C ALA A 113 -5.04 -2.67 10.61
N PRO A 114 -5.76 -3.81 10.67
CA PRO A 114 -5.38 -4.99 11.46
C PRO A 114 -4.00 -5.58 11.11
N ASP A 115 -3.57 -5.40 9.86
CA ASP A 115 -2.25 -5.81 9.37
C ASP A 115 -1.12 -4.84 9.78
N GLY A 116 -1.42 -3.80 10.58
CA GLY A 116 -0.47 -2.80 11.05
C GLY A 116 -0.18 -1.68 10.06
N SER A 117 -0.73 -1.73 8.85
CA SER A 117 -0.59 -0.65 7.86
C SER A 117 -1.50 0.54 8.20
N THR A 118 -1.20 1.71 7.64
CA THR A 118 -2.11 2.86 7.68
C THR A 118 -2.73 3.04 6.31
N VAL A 119 -4.03 3.33 6.27
CA VAL A 119 -4.84 3.33 5.06
C VAL A 119 -5.67 4.62 5.02
N ALA A 120 -5.60 5.36 3.92
CA ALA A 120 -6.52 6.45 3.65
C ALA A 120 -7.88 5.90 3.21
N VAL A 121 -8.95 6.32 3.87
CA VAL A 121 -10.29 5.75 3.68
C VAL A 121 -10.95 6.29 2.41
N GLU A 122 -10.75 7.57 2.09
CA GLU A 122 -11.31 8.19 0.88
C GLU A 122 -10.94 7.44 -0.43
N PRO A 123 -9.65 7.25 -0.79
CA PRO A 123 -9.29 6.54 -2.02
C PRO A 123 -9.68 5.04 -2.00
N LEU A 124 -9.76 4.42 -0.82
CA LEU A 124 -10.29 3.06 -0.67
C LEU A 124 -11.77 3.00 -1.07
N LEU A 125 -12.60 3.90 -0.53
CA LEU A 125 -14.03 3.96 -0.85
C LEU A 125 -14.26 4.33 -2.32
N ALA A 126 -13.46 5.25 -2.88
CA ALA A 126 -13.55 5.65 -4.29
C ALA A 126 -13.35 4.46 -5.24
N GLY A 127 -12.38 3.59 -4.94
CA GLY A 127 -12.15 2.37 -5.72
C GLY A 127 -13.28 1.33 -5.62
N LEU A 128 -13.84 1.16 -4.41
CA LEU A 128 -15.01 0.29 -4.22
C LEU A 128 -16.21 0.79 -5.03
N GLU A 129 -16.48 2.10 -5.00
CA GLU A 129 -17.54 2.73 -5.79
C GLU A 129 -17.33 2.51 -7.30
N ALA A 130 -16.14 2.81 -7.82
CA ALA A 130 -15.82 2.61 -9.24
C ALA A 130 -15.99 1.15 -9.69
N GLY A 131 -15.63 0.19 -8.82
CA GLY A 131 -15.84 -1.24 -9.06
C GLY A 131 -17.31 -1.63 -9.12
N LEU A 132 -18.13 -1.13 -8.18
CA LEU A 132 -19.56 -1.40 -8.13
C LEU A 132 -20.31 -0.88 -9.35
N GLN A 133 -19.86 0.25 -9.92
CA GLN A 133 -20.36 0.82 -11.17
C GLN A 133 -19.89 0.08 -12.43
N GLY A 134 -19.09 -0.98 -12.29
CA GLY A 134 -18.73 -1.91 -13.36
C GLY A 134 -17.48 -1.56 -14.16
N ASN A 135 -16.57 -0.74 -13.62
CA ASN A 135 -15.38 -0.19 -14.28
C ASN A 135 -15.68 0.38 -15.69
N ARG A 136 -16.02 1.67 -15.74
CA ARG A 136 -16.35 2.35 -16.99
C ARG A 136 -15.11 2.72 -17.78
N VAL A 137 -15.16 2.37 -19.06
CA VAL A 137 -14.18 2.78 -20.06
C VAL A 137 -14.73 4.01 -20.79
N VAL A 138 -14.29 5.21 -20.41
CA VAL A 138 -14.79 6.47 -20.98
C VAL A 138 -13.98 6.82 -22.23
N SER A 139 -14.64 6.92 -23.39
CA SER A 139 -13.98 7.32 -24.64
C SER A 139 -13.85 8.84 -24.70
N LEU A 140 -12.62 9.35 -24.75
CA LEU A 140 -12.31 10.76 -24.94
C LEU A 140 -12.09 11.04 -26.44
N PRO A 141 -12.99 11.74 -27.15
CA PRO A 141 -12.66 12.25 -28.47
C PRO A 141 -11.51 13.25 -28.30
N LEU A 142 -10.30 12.84 -28.71
CA LEU A 142 -9.10 13.68 -28.67
C LEU A 142 -9.02 14.63 -29.88
N ASP A 143 -9.86 14.42 -30.90
CA ASP A 143 -9.98 15.27 -32.09
C ASP A 143 -11.26 16.13 -32.03
N SER A 144 -11.26 17.20 -31.22
CA SER A 144 -12.14 18.33 -31.49
C SER A 144 -11.62 19.58 -30.78
N THR A 145 -11.22 20.58 -31.57
CA THR A 145 -11.21 21.98 -31.17
C THR A 145 -12.66 22.40 -30.88
N ALA A 146 -13.17 22.06 -29.70
CA ALA A 146 -14.46 22.57 -29.22
C ALA A 146 -14.18 23.63 -28.14
N ALA A 147 -14.80 24.79 -28.33
CA ALA A 147 -14.71 25.95 -27.44
C ALA A 147 -15.14 25.60 -25.99
N PRO A 148 -14.78 26.44 -25.00
CA PRO A 148 -15.15 26.22 -23.59
C PRO A 148 -16.66 26.00 -23.45
N LEU A 149 -17.07 24.98 -22.70
CA LEU A 149 -18.46 24.71 -22.40
C LEU A 149 -19.01 25.86 -21.53
N ASP A 150 -19.89 26.68 -22.13
CA ASP A 150 -20.67 27.68 -21.42
C ASP A 150 -21.58 27.01 -20.39
N THR A 151 -21.66 27.62 -19.20
CA THR A 151 -22.52 27.23 -18.10
C THR A 151 -23.99 27.26 -18.53
N GLY A 152 -24.59 26.09 -18.80
CA GLY A 152 -26.06 25.98 -18.92
C GLY A 152 -26.64 25.01 -19.95
N ALA A 153 -25.86 24.24 -20.71
CA ALA A 153 -26.41 23.33 -21.72
C ALA A 153 -26.36 21.84 -21.31
N ALA A 154 -27.48 21.14 -21.52
CA ALA A 154 -27.65 19.72 -21.27
C ALA A 154 -26.61 18.85 -22.01
N PHE A 155 -26.11 17.83 -21.31
CA PHE A 155 -25.10 16.89 -21.80
C PHE A 155 -25.52 16.20 -23.12
N PRO A 156 -24.63 16.12 -24.13
CA PRO A 156 -24.88 15.27 -25.28
C PRO A 156 -24.78 13.80 -24.89
N ASP A 157 -25.69 12.99 -25.43
CA ASP A 157 -25.83 11.58 -25.10
C ASP A 157 -24.68 10.78 -25.76
N THR A 158 -23.62 10.49 -24.99
CA THR A 158 -22.52 9.64 -25.46
C THR A 158 -22.87 8.18 -25.23
N GLY A 159 -23.06 7.43 -26.32
CA GLY A 159 -23.35 5.99 -26.29
C GLY A 159 -22.30 5.20 -25.53
N THR A 160 -22.74 4.52 -24.48
CA THR A 160 -21.96 3.60 -23.64
C THR A 160 -21.56 2.38 -24.46
N VAL A 161 -20.26 2.09 -24.59
CA VAL A 161 -19.78 0.79 -25.10
C VAL A 161 -19.10 0.07 -23.95
N VAL A 162 -19.75 -0.97 -23.44
CA VAL A 162 -19.14 -1.94 -22.51
C VAL A 162 -18.23 -2.84 -23.35
N LEU A 163 -16.92 -2.60 -23.33
CA LEU A 163 -15.93 -3.48 -23.95
C LEU A 163 -15.41 -4.46 -22.89
N ASP A 164 -15.84 -5.73 -23.01
CA ASP A 164 -15.37 -6.87 -22.22
C ASP A 164 -13.94 -7.23 -22.67
N ILE A 165 -12.92 -6.56 -22.11
CA ILE A 165 -11.52 -6.88 -22.38
C ILE A 165 -11.14 -8.11 -21.53
N ARG A 166 -11.41 -9.29 -22.07
CA ARG A 166 -10.91 -10.57 -21.54
C ARG A 166 -9.39 -10.64 -21.66
N ALA A 167 -8.67 -10.25 -20.63
CA ALA A 167 -7.30 -10.69 -20.40
C ALA A 167 -7.33 -11.89 -19.45
N ALA A 168 -6.86 -13.05 -19.94
CA ALA A 168 -6.70 -14.24 -19.12
C ALA A 168 -5.55 -14.04 -18.13
N SER A 169 -5.86 -13.79 -16.86
CA SER A 169 -4.88 -13.94 -15.77
C SER A 169 -4.64 -15.44 -15.50
N PRO A 170 -3.39 -15.88 -15.29
CA PRO A 170 -3.12 -17.29 -15.02
C PRO A 170 -3.59 -17.65 -13.61
N ARG A 171 -4.37 -18.74 -13.50
CA ARG A 171 -4.63 -19.43 -12.23
C ARG A 171 -3.31 -19.95 -11.69
N PHE A 172 -2.96 -19.58 -10.46
CA PHE A 172 -1.95 -20.31 -9.69
C PHE A 172 -2.44 -21.75 -9.49
N ARG A 173 -1.74 -22.72 -10.06
CA ARG A 173 -1.92 -24.14 -9.73
C ARG A 173 -0.86 -24.52 -8.70
N ASP A 174 -1.35 -24.99 -7.55
CA ASP A 174 -0.56 -25.69 -6.56
C ASP A 174 0.12 -26.92 -7.16
N ALA A 175 1.43 -27.03 -6.93
CA ALA A 175 2.17 -28.27 -7.14
C ALA A 175 2.79 -28.67 -5.80
N SER A 176 2.19 -29.68 -5.16
CA SER A 176 2.85 -30.51 -4.16
C SER A 176 3.45 -31.74 -4.84
N PRO A 177 4.49 -32.37 -4.25
CA PRO A 177 5.41 -33.23 -4.96
C PRO A 177 5.02 -34.71 -4.85
N ASP A 178 5.20 -35.48 -5.92
CA ASP A 178 5.51 -36.89 -5.83
C ASP A 178 6.36 -37.30 -7.04
N GLY A 179 7.46 -37.99 -6.77
CA GLY A 179 8.49 -38.33 -7.74
C GLY A 179 8.22 -39.62 -8.50
N THR A 180 8.90 -39.78 -9.64
CA THR A 180 9.76 -40.95 -9.95
C THR A 180 10.39 -40.81 -11.35
N SER A 181 11.73 -40.84 -11.35
CA SER A 181 12.68 -41.39 -12.34
C SER A 181 12.17 -41.89 -13.71
N SER A 182 12.80 -41.42 -14.82
CA SER A 182 13.83 -42.18 -15.56
C SER A 182 14.27 -41.52 -16.89
N ASP A 183 15.60 -41.34 -17.01
CA ASP A 183 16.53 -41.30 -18.16
C ASP A 183 16.09 -41.11 -19.64
N VAL A 184 16.86 -40.27 -20.35
CA VAL A 184 17.80 -40.57 -21.47
C VAL A 184 17.82 -39.42 -22.50
N GLY A 185 19.02 -38.93 -22.85
CA GLY A 185 19.28 -38.43 -24.22
C GLY A 185 20.09 -37.14 -24.33
N ALA A 186 21.41 -37.28 -24.38
CA ALA A 186 22.35 -36.20 -24.67
C ALA A 186 22.27 -35.69 -26.12
N SER A 187 22.45 -34.39 -26.33
CA SER A 187 23.27 -33.82 -27.42
C SER A 187 23.32 -32.28 -27.35
N SER A 188 24.54 -31.77 -27.15
CA SER A 188 25.04 -30.45 -27.59
C SER A 188 25.93 -30.69 -28.83
N PRO A 189 26.33 -29.70 -29.67
CA PRO A 189 26.76 -28.36 -29.24
C PRO A 189 26.50 -27.16 -30.20
N ASP A 190 26.83 -25.97 -29.66
CA ASP A 190 27.33 -24.72 -30.28
C ASP A 190 26.49 -23.89 -31.28
N ALA A 191 26.04 -22.71 -30.82
CA ALA A 191 26.10 -21.42 -31.55
C ALA A 191 25.85 -20.22 -30.59
N PRO A 192 26.47 -19.05 -30.81
CA PRO A 192 26.60 -17.99 -29.81
C PRO A 192 25.34 -17.12 -29.66
N VAL A 193 25.00 -16.81 -28.41
CA VAL A 193 23.96 -15.85 -28.04
C VAL A 193 24.45 -14.44 -28.36
N THR A 194 23.87 -13.82 -29.38
CA THR A 194 23.97 -12.39 -29.65
C THR A 194 22.76 -11.69 -29.04
N SER A 195 23.03 -10.71 -28.19
CA SER A 195 22.05 -9.78 -27.62
C SER A 195 21.31 -9.03 -28.73
N PRO A 196 19.98 -8.83 -28.67
CA PRO A 196 19.34 -7.86 -29.52
C PRO A 196 19.50 -6.47 -28.89
N ASP A 197 20.28 -5.64 -29.58
CA ASP A 197 20.38 -4.21 -29.36
C ASP A 197 18.99 -3.55 -29.32
N VAL A 198 18.77 -2.73 -28.28
CA VAL A 198 17.66 -1.79 -28.20
C VAL A 198 17.97 -0.64 -29.16
N GLN A 199 17.51 -0.75 -30.41
CA GLN A 199 17.49 0.37 -31.34
C GLN A 199 16.14 1.11 -31.23
N ALA A 200 16.25 2.36 -30.78
CA ALA A 200 15.17 3.34 -30.77
C ALA A 200 14.56 3.47 -32.18
N SER A 201 13.27 3.13 -32.29
CA SER A 201 12.49 3.35 -33.49
C SER A 201 11.79 4.71 -33.38
N SER A 202 12.13 5.64 -34.28
CA SER A 202 11.47 6.96 -34.41
C SER A 202 9.97 6.83 -34.71
N PRO A 203 9.11 7.74 -34.20
CA PRO A 203 7.66 7.63 -34.34
C PRO A 203 7.22 8.17 -35.71
N GLY A 204 7.02 7.27 -36.66
CA GLY A 204 6.62 7.57 -38.03
C GLY A 204 5.55 6.64 -38.57
N ALA A 205 4.49 6.36 -37.80
CA ALA A 205 3.27 5.76 -38.31
C ALA A 205 2.08 6.10 -37.41
N LYS A 206 1.06 6.76 -37.96
CA LYS A 206 -0.21 7.08 -37.29
C LYS A 206 -0.97 5.80 -36.96
N ALA A 207 -0.65 5.17 -35.83
CA ALA A 207 -1.55 4.24 -35.17
C ALA A 207 -2.70 5.05 -34.55
N LYS A 208 -3.95 4.74 -34.91
CA LYS A 208 -5.13 5.33 -34.27
C LYS A 208 -5.05 5.03 -32.77
N SER A 209 -4.93 6.07 -31.96
CA SER A 209 -4.88 6.01 -30.51
C SER A 209 -6.21 5.45 -29.97
N PRO A 210 -6.25 4.30 -29.27
CA PRO A 210 -7.46 3.88 -28.59
C PRO A 210 -7.72 4.84 -27.42
N THR A 211 -8.82 5.60 -27.47
CA THR A 211 -9.10 6.86 -26.77
C THR A 211 -9.70 6.74 -25.36
N THR A 212 -9.35 5.72 -24.57
CA THR A 212 -10.18 5.33 -23.41
C THR A 212 -9.56 5.59 -22.02
N VAL A 213 -10.35 6.11 -21.09
CA VAL A 213 -10.00 6.25 -19.67
C VAL A 213 -10.61 5.10 -18.88
N ASP A 214 -9.80 4.42 -18.07
CA ASP A 214 -10.27 3.44 -17.09
C ASP A 214 -10.67 4.18 -15.81
N SER A 215 -11.98 4.23 -15.53
CA SER A 215 -12.51 4.96 -14.38
C SER A 215 -11.94 4.48 -13.04
N LEU A 216 -11.69 3.17 -12.89
CA LEU A 216 -11.18 2.60 -11.65
C LEU A 216 -9.76 3.08 -11.38
N LEU A 217 -8.87 2.95 -12.36
CA LEU A 217 -7.48 3.38 -12.22
C LEU A 217 -7.35 4.89 -12.08
N VAL A 218 -8.18 5.65 -12.82
CA VAL A 218 -8.08 7.11 -12.80
C VAL A 218 -8.56 7.72 -11.49
N VAL A 219 -9.65 7.21 -10.91
CA VAL A 219 -10.21 7.75 -9.68
C VAL A 219 -9.44 7.34 -8.42
N THR A 220 -8.71 6.22 -8.48
CA THR A 220 -7.95 5.71 -7.33
C THR A 220 -6.49 6.12 -7.33
N LEU A 221 -5.84 6.12 -8.50
CA LEU A 221 -4.37 6.20 -8.59
C LEU A 221 -3.90 7.25 -9.60
N ALA A 222 -4.41 7.19 -10.83
CA ALA A 222 -3.73 7.81 -11.95
C ALA A 222 -3.75 9.35 -11.90
N ARG A 223 -4.87 9.93 -11.43
CA ARG A 223 -4.98 11.38 -11.23
C ARG A 223 -3.96 11.86 -10.20
N ASP A 224 -4.00 11.29 -9.00
CA ASP A 224 -3.19 11.78 -7.87
C ASP A 224 -1.70 11.52 -8.06
N LEU A 225 -1.33 10.38 -8.67
CA LEU A 225 0.04 10.13 -9.12
C LEU A 225 0.49 11.19 -10.13
N GLY A 226 -0.34 11.55 -11.09
CA GLY A 226 -0.01 12.59 -12.06
C GLY A 226 0.19 13.96 -11.39
N LEU A 227 -0.78 14.38 -10.56
CA LEU A 227 -0.76 15.67 -9.88
C LEU A 227 0.45 15.82 -8.94
N ALA A 228 0.81 14.76 -8.22
CA ALA A 228 1.97 14.77 -7.32
C ALA A 228 3.30 14.99 -8.04
N PHE A 229 3.38 14.62 -9.32
CA PHE A 229 4.59 14.73 -10.13
C PHE A 229 4.65 15.98 -11.02
N LEU A 230 3.63 16.85 -10.98
CA LEU A 230 3.62 18.12 -11.72
C LEU A 230 4.66 19.13 -11.21
N GLN A 231 5.13 19.01 -9.97
CA GLN A 231 6.06 19.98 -9.36
C GLN A 231 7.54 19.81 -9.78
N GLY A 232 7.82 19.08 -10.86
CA GLY A 232 9.16 18.91 -11.46
C GLY A 232 9.98 17.75 -10.87
N PRO A 233 11.12 17.39 -11.48
CA PRO A 233 11.95 16.29 -11.02
C PRO A 233 12.54 16.64 -9.65
N GLN A 234 11.99 16.06 -8.60
CA GLN A 234 12.55 16.13 -7.25
C GLN A 234 14.00 15.67 -7.31
N THR A 235 14.92 16.54 -6.94
CA THR A 235 16.35 16.27 -6.89
C THR A 235 16.63 15.14 -5.88
N TRP A 236 16.81 13.91 -6.39
CA TRP A 236 17.55 12.74 -5.85
C TRP A 236 17.95 12.76 -4.36
N SER A 237 16.97 13.00 -3.49
CA SER A 237 17.09 12.86 -2.03
C SER A 237 15.75 12.51 -1.38
N HIS A 238 14.64 12.83 -2.04
CA HIS A 238 13.29 12.43 -1.63
C HIS A 238 12.52 11.93 -2.87
N SER A 239 12.07 10.67 -2.85
CA SER A 239 11.17 10.12 -3.86
C SER A 239 9.86 10.93 -3.89
N GLY A 240 9.29 11.20 -5.06
CA GLY A 240 8.00 11.90 -5.20
C GLY A 240 6.81 11.15 -4.57
N LEU A 241 7.04 9.93 -4.09
CA LEU A 241 6.10 9.09 -3.36
C LEU A 241 6.43 9.08 -1.87
N GLY A 242 5.36 9.22 -1.09
CA GLY A 242 5.40 9.80 0.22
C GLY A 242 5.96 8.91 1.32
N THR A 243 5.92 9.50 2.50
CA THR A 243 6.61 9.02 3.69
C THR A 243 5.65 8.27 4.61
N GLU A 244 6.17 7.27 5.32
CA GLU A 244 5.45 6.68 6.45
C GLU A 244 5.24 7.71 7.57
N GLY A 245 4.42 7.33 8.54
CA GLY A 245 4.13 8.12 9.73
C GLY A 245 3.99 7.27 10.97
N CYS A 246 3.71 7.94 12.09
CA CYS A 246 3.48 7.32 13.38
C CYS A 246 2.14 7.75 13.93
N TRP A 247 1.41 6.77 14.49
CA TRP A 247 0.29 7.04 15.38
C TRP A 247 0.79 7.54 16.73
N ASP A 248 0.02 8.42 17.34
CA ASP A 248 0.19 8.83 18.73
C ASP A 248 0.10 7.64 19.69
N GLN A 249 -0.89 6.76 19.49
CA GLN A 249 -1.08 5.53 20.26
C GLN A 249 -1.62 4.40 19.38
N LEU A 250 -0.99 3.22 19.44
CA LEU A 250 -1.43 2.07 18.62
C LEU A 250 -2.69 1.39 19.16
N SER A 251 -2.95 1.45 20.47
CA SER A 251 -4.14 0.85 21.09
C SER A 251 -5.40 1.66 20.89
N ALA A 252 -5.27 2.97 20.63
CA ALA A 252 -6.38 3.89 20.44
C ALA A 252 -5.93 5.06 19.53
N PRO A 253 -5.66 4.80 18.24
CA PRO A 253 -5.07 5.79 17.33
C PRO A 253 -5.99 7.00 17.13
N ARG A 254 -5.42 8.20 17.21
CA ARG A 254 -6.14 9.48 17.02
C ARG A 254 -5.46 10.42 16.07
N THR A 255 -4.13 10.43 16.07
CA THR A 255 -3.37 11.40 15.29
C THR A 255 -2.25 10.67 14.58
N PHE A 256 -2.25 10.76 13.26
CA PHE A 256 -1.18 10.24 12.42
C PHE A 256 -0.23 11.38 12.03
N THR A 257 1.05 11.21 12.33
CA THR A 257 2.08 12.22 12.06
C THR A 257 3.13 11.65 11.11
N LEU A 258 3.32 12.29 9.97
CA LEU A 258 4.29 11.92 8.95
C LEU A 258 5.73 12.06 9.49
N LEU A 259 6.59 11.12 9.11
CA LEU A 259 8.01 11.11 9.50
C LEU A 259 8.83 12.19 8.78
N ASP A 260 8.41 12.61 7.59
CA ASP A 260 9.01 13.71 6.83
C ASP A 260 8.11 14.95 6.85
N SER A 261 8.72 16.13 6.90
CA SER A 261 8.05 17.42 6.85
C SER A 261 7.78 17.94 5.43
N GLY A 262 8.41 17.38 4.40
CA GLY A 262 8.21 17.73 2.99
C GLY A 262 7.29 16.76 2.23
N ALA A 263 6.37 16.10 2.93
CA ALA A 263 5.65 14.95 2.39
C ALA A 263 4.77 15.28 1.18
N SER A 264 4.88 14.43 0.16
CA SER A 264 3.99 14.38 -1.01
C SER A 264 2.53 14.13 -0.57
N PRO A 265 1.52 14.68 -1.28
CA PRO A 265 0.10 14.33 -1.05
C PRO A 265 -0.16 12.83 -1.26
N VAL A 266 0.66 12.16 -2.08
CA VAL A 266 0.64 10.71 -2.30
C VAL A 266 1.47 10.04 -1.22
N THR A 267 0.95 10.02 0.02
CA THR A 267 1.57 9.36 1.18
C THR A 267 1.53 7.84 1.07
N MET A 268 2.21 7.16 2.00
CA MET A 268 2.07 5.71 2.14
C MET A 268 0.65 5.28 2.48
N ALA A 269 -0.07 6.05 3.30
CA ALA A 269 -1.44 5.75 3.66
C ALA A 269 -2.40 5.95 2.48
N PHE A 270 -2.20 7.02 1.69
CA PHE A 270 -2.91 7.25 0.45
C PHE A 270 -2.73 6.08 -0.51
N LEU A 271 -1.48 5.71 -0.80
CA LEU A 271 -1.16 4.62 -1.72
C LEU A 271 -1.75 3.27 -1.27
N ASN A 272 -1.71 3.00 0.04
CA ASN A 272 -2.35 1.82 0.61
C ASN A 272 -3.86 1.82 0.37
N GLY A 273 -4.55 2.93 0.66
CA GLY A 273 -5.99 3.06 0.41
C GLY A 273 -6.36 2.96 -1.06
N ALA A 274 -5.62 3.65 -1.92
CA ALA A 274 -5.80 3.63 -3.37
C ALA A 274 -5.63 2.23 -3.97
N LEU A 275 -4.59 1.50 -3.57
CA LEU A 275 -4.38 0.13 -4.02
C LEU A 275 -5.49 -0.81 -3.55
N ASP A 276 -5.87 -0.72 -2.28
CA ASP A 276 -6.88 -1.59 -1.70
C ASP A 276 -8.25 -1.33 -2.37
N GLY A 277 -8.59 -0.06 -2.61
CA GLY A 277 -9.77 0.35 -3.37
C GLY A 277 -9.74 -0.15 -4.81
N ALA A 278 -8.62 -0.02 -5.51
CA ALA A 278 -8.48 -0.50 -6.89
C ALA A 278 -8.61 -2.04 -6.99
N LEU A 279 -7.97 -2.77 -6.08
CA LEU A 279 -8.01 -4.24 -6.05
C LEU A 279 -9.42 -4.77 -5.72
N LEU A 280 -10.06 -4.20 -4.69
CA LEU A 280 -11.40 -4.61 -4.30
C LEU A 280 -12.45 -4.13 -5.31
N GLY A 281 -12.25 -2.98 -5.94
CA GLY A 281 -13.07 -2.50 -7.04
C GLY A 281 -13.03 -3.43 -8.26
N ASP A 282 -11.84 -3.86 -8.67
CA ASP A 282 -11.65 -4.86 -9.74
C ASP A 282 -12.22 -6.24 -9.38
N TYR A 283 -12.18 -6.62 -8.10
CA TYR A 283 -12.88 -7.82 -7.62
C TYR A 283 -14.40 -7.66 -7.76
N LEU A 284 -14.97 -6.55 -7.30
CA LEU A 284 -16.42 -6.28 -7.31
C LEU A 284 -16.98 -6.14 -8.74
N SER A 285 -16.21 -5.53 -9.66
CA SER A 285 -16.63 -5.37 -11.07
C SER A 285 -16.86 -6.71 -11.77
N ARG A 286 -16.10 -7.74 -11.36
CA ARG A 286 -16.18 -9.12 -11.89
C ARG A 286 -17.08 -10.03 -11.06
N THR A 287 -17.50 -9.60 -9.87
CA THR A 287 -18.36 -10.39 -8.98
C THR A 287 -19.82 -10.28 -9.42
N PRO A 288 -20.49 -11.40 -9.76
CA PRO A 288 -21.90 -11.39 -10.14
C PRO A 288 -22.80 -11.06 -8.96
N GLU A 289 -23.98 -10.52 -9.24
CA GLU A 289 -25.00 -10.28 -8.21
C GLU A 289 -25.63 -11.61 -7.72
N PRO A 290 -25.99 -11.73 -6.43
CA PRO A 290 -25.84 -10.73 -5.38
C PRO A 290 -24.40 -10.65 -4.87
N ARG A 291 -23.84 -9.43 -4.84
CA ARG A 291 -22.50 -9.17 -4.31
C ARG A 291 -22.47 -9.26 -2.77
N PRO A 292 -21.32 -9.59 -2.16
CA PRO A 292 -21.18 -9.58 -0.70
C PRO A 292 -21.28 -8.14 -0.16
N PRO A 293 -21.76 -7.95 1.08
CA PRO A 293 -21.67 -6.66 1.76
C PRO A 293 -20.21 -6.16 1.81
N LEU A 294 -20.00 -4.85 1.68
CA LEU A 294 -18.67 -4.23 1.69
C LEU A 294 -18.00 -4.40 3.06
N SER A 295 -18.76 -4.34 4.15
CA SER A 295 -18.24 -4.61 5.49
C SER A 295 -17.63 -6.02 5.58
N HIS A 296 -18.31 -7.02 4.99
CA HIS A 296 -17.83 -8.40 4.95
C HIS A 296 -16.59 -8.54 4.07
N LEU A 297 -16.60 -7.90 2.89
CA LEU A 297 -15.47 -7.91 1.96
C LEU A 297 -14.20 -7.32 2.59
N LEU A 298 -14.32 -6.15 3.24
CA LEU A 298 -13.20 -5.49 3.92
C LEU A 298 -12.70 -6.32 5.10
N ASN A 299 -13.61 -6.86 5.92
CA ASN A 299 -13.23 -7.74 7.04
C ASN A 299 -12.43 -8.97 6.56
N GLN A 300 -12.81 -9.55 5.42
CA GLN A 300 -12.07 -10.63 4.80
C GLN A 300 -10.70 -10.17 4.27
N TYR A 301 -10.65 -9.07 3.51
CA TYR A 301 -9.43 -8.57 2.88
C TYR A 301 -8.34 -8.17 3.90
N TYR A 302 -8.75 -7.53 5.00
CA TYR A 302 -7.83 -7.16 6.09
C TYR A 302 -7.63 -8.27 7.13
N GLY A 303 -8.32 -9.40 6.97
CA GLY A 303 -8.22 -10.57 7.83
C GLY A 303 -7.60 -11.77 7.10
N ALA A 304 -8.44 -12.78 6.86
CA ALA A 304 -8.02 -14.11 6.39
C ALA A 304 -7.94 -14.26 4.87
N GLY A 305 -8.45 -13.30 4.09
CA GLY A 305 -8.54 -13.36 2.63
C GLY A 305 -9.98 -13.37 2.12
N VAL A 306 -10.17 -12.80 0.93
CA VAL A 306 -11.49 -12.65 0.29
C VAL A 306 -11.95 -13.98 -0.28
N ALA A 307 -13.16 -14.42 0.08
CA ALA A 307 -13.77 -15.67 -0.39
C ALA A 307 -12.86 -16.92 -0.27
N GLY A 308 -11.99 -16.96 0.75
CA GLY A 308 -11.04 -18.06 0.98
C GLY A 308 -9.75 -17.99 0.15
N ASP A 309 -9.59 -16.98 -0.70
CA ASP A 309 -8.34 -16.71 -1.41
C ASP A 309 -7.33 -16.04 -0.47
N LEU A 310 -6.33 -16.81 -0.04
CA LEU A 310 -5.24 -16.34 0.82
C LEU A 310 -4.32 -15.33 0.13
N GLY A 311 -4.33 -15.28 -1.21
CA GLY A 311 -3.58 -14.31 -2.01
C GLY A 311 -4.25 -12.95 -2.05
N LEU A 312 -5.58 -12.88 -1.91
CA LEU A 312 -6.34 -11.63 -1.90
C LEU A 312 -6.47 -11.09 -0.46
N ARG A 313 -5.32 -10.74 0.13
CA ARG A 313 -5.19 -10.12 1.45
C ARG A 313 -4.40 -8.81 1.37
N SER A 314 -4.70 -7.91 2.29
CA SER A 314 -4.08 -6.59 2.43
C SER A 314 -2.54 -6.61 2.53
N ASN A 315 -1.95 -7.62 3.17
CA ASN A 315 -0.49 -7.78 3.24
C ASN A 315 0.17 -8.11 1.89
N PHE A 316 -0.60 -8.51 0.87
CA PHE A 316 -0.13 -8.75 -0.50
C PHE A 316 -0.53 -7.65 -1.48
N ARG A 317 -1.07 -6.52 -1.00
CA ARG A 317 -1.60 -5.42 -1.84
C ARG A 317 -0.64 -4.96 -2.95
N ARG A 318 0.66 -4.79 -2.66
CA ARG A 318 1.64 -4.32 -3.65
C ARG A 318 1.89 -5.36 -4.74
N GLN A 319 1.95 -6.63 -4.36
CA GLN A 319 2.16 -7.74 -5.29
C GLN A 319 0.93 -7.91 -6.20
N ASN A 320 -0.27 -7.84 -5.61
CA ASN A 320 -1.53 -7.92 -6.36
C ASN A 320 -1.73 -6.69 -7.26
N ALA A 321 -1.38 -5.49 -6.79
CA ALA A 321 -1.46 -4.27 -7.57
C ALA A 321 -0.51 -4.26 -8.77
N ALA A 322 0.69 -4.85 -8.62
CA ALA A 322 1.60 -5.04 -9.75
C ALA A 322 1.02 -5.95 -10.85
N ALA A 323 0.05 -6.82 -10.51
CA ALA A 323 -0.68 -7.63 -11.46
C ALA A 323 -1.94 -6.95 -12.03
N LEU A 324 -2.43 -5.88 -11.38
CA LEU A 324 -3.64 -5.14 -11.79
C LEU A 324 -3.40 -4.28 -13.04
N THR A 325 -2.21 -3.68 -13.17
CA THR A 325 -1.86 -2.81 -14.30
C THR A 325 -0.39 -2.94 -14.69
N SER A 326 -0.10 -2.74 -15.98
CA SER A 326 1.27 -2.68 -16.49
C SER A 326 1.81 -1.25 -16.43
N ALA A 327 3.13 -1.07 -16.34
CA ALA A 327 3.73 0.27 -16.37
C ALA A 327 3.30 1.09 -17.62
N PRO A 328 3.31 0.55 -18.85
CA PRO A 328 2.78 1.28 -20.02
C PRO A 328 1.31 1.68 -19.88
N THR A 329 0.47 0.78 -19.36
CA THR A 329 -0.96 1.06 -19.12
C THR A 329 -1.13 2.18 -18.10
N LEU A 330 -0.40 2.12 -16.98
CA LEU A 330 -0.47 3.13 -15.93
C LEU A 330 0.00 4.50 -16.43
N THR A 331 1.13 4.57 -17.14
CA THR A 331 1.60 5.82 -17.78
C THR A 331 0.54 6.42 -18.68
N GLN A 332 -0.12 5.58 -19.49
CA GLN A 332 -1.20 6.04 -20.35
C GLN A 332 -2.40 6.58 -19.56
N GLN A 333 -2.81 5.91 -18.48
CA GLN A 333 -3.93 6.36 -17.65
C GLN A 333 -3.60 7.64 -16.88
N ILE A 334 -2.37 7.80 -16.35
CA ILE A 334 -1.93 9.03 -15.67
C ILE A 334 -1.97 10.20 -16.65
N TRP A 335 -1.36 10.04 -17.83
CA TRP A 335 -1.36 11.08 -18.85
C TRP A 335 -2.79 11.49 -19.25
N ARG A 336 -3.68 10.51 -19.44
CA ARG A 336 -5.09 10.76 -19.79
C ARG A 336 -5.87 11.44 -18.68
N ALA A 337 -5.64 11.06 -17.43
CA ALA A 337 -6.27 11.70 -16.27
C ALA A 337 -5.90 13.18 -16.22
N LEU A 338 -4.62 13.52 -16.43
CA LEU A 338 -4.16 14.91 -16.44
C LEU A 338 -4.74 15.72 -17.60
N VAL A 339 -4.79 15.14 -18.81
CA VAL A 339 -5.41 15.79 -19.98
C VAL A 339 -6.91 16.00 -19.76
N LEU A 340 -7.61 15.03 -19.18
CA LEU A 340 -9.03 15.15 -18.86
C LEU A 340 -9.26 16.24 -17.82
N LEU A 341 -8.47 16.26 -16.74
CA LEU A 341 -8.56 17.28 -15.70
C LEU A 341 -8.29 18.68 -16.26
N GLN A 342 -7.27 18.84 -17.11
CA GLN A 342 -6.97 20.12 -17.78
C GLN A 342 -8.15 20.62 -18.65
N ARG A 343 -8.95 19.71 -19.23
CA ARG A 343 -10.14 20.08 -20.02
C ARG A 343 -11.33 20.45 -19.14
N LEU A 344 -11.55 19.70 -18.06
CA LEU A 344 -12.65 19.94 -17.12
C LEU A 344 -12.40 21.19 -16.27
N GLU A 345 -11.14 21.50 -15.99
CA GLU A 345 -10.70 22.65 -15.20
C GLU A 345 -9.57 23.43 -15.94
N PRO A 346 -9.90 24.22 -16.98
CA PRO A 346 -8.89 24.94 -17.78
C PRO A 346 -8.04 25.95 -16.99
N THR A 347 -8.53 26.39 -15.84
CA THR A 347 -7.86 27.31 -14.92
C THR A 347 -7.12 26.59 -13.78
N HIS A 348 -6.96 25.26 -13.86
CA HIS A 348 -6.25 24.50 -12.83
C HIS A 348 -4.80 25.00 -12.71
N PRO A 349 -4.38 25.51 -11.53
CA PRO A 349 -3.19 26.33 -11.39
C PRO A 349 -1.89 25.59 -11.75
N GLN A 350 -1.84 24.28 -11.57
CA GLN A 350 -0.66 23.46 -11.89
C GLN A 350 -0.64 22.92 -13.33
N LEU A 351 -1.78 22.93 -14.03
CA LEU A 351 -1.91 22.34 -15.37
C LEU A 351 -2.01 23.41 -16.47
N GLN A 352 -2.32 24.65 -16.09
CA GLN A 352 -2.47 25.74 -17.02
C GLN A 352 -1.17 25.98 -17.82
N GLY A 353 -1.28 25.93 -19.15
CA GLY A 353 -0.15 26.18 -20.05
C GLY A 353 0.79 24.99 -20.29
N MET A 354 0.54 23.83 -19.68
CA MET A 354 1.32 22.62 -19.95
C MET A 354 0.95 21.99 -21.30
N SER A 355 1.96 21.59 -22.08
CA SER A 355 1.77 20.85 -23.33
C SER A 355 1.46 19.37 -23.08
N GLN A 356 0.91 18.67 -24.08
CA GLN A 356 0.62 17.23 -23.95
C GLN A 356 1.89 16.40 -23.78
N GLU A 357 3.02 16.84 -24.37
CA GLU A 357 4.33 16.21 -24.22
C GLU A 357 4.84 16.33 -22.78
N GLN A 358 4.69 17.50 -22.15
CA GLN A 358 5.06 17.71 -20.76
C GLN A 358 4.23 16.84 -19.82
N LEU A 359 2.92 16.71 -20.07
CA LEU A 359 2.06 15.81 -19.28
C LEU A 359 2.44 14.33 -19.47
N ALA A 360 2.89 13.94 -20.66
CA ALA A 360 3.35 12.57 -20.92
C ALA A 360 4.68 12.25 -20.21
N GLU A 361 5.59 13.23 -20.10
CA GLU A 361 6.81 13.12 -19.32
C GLU A 361 6.51 12.97 -17.82
N VAL A 362 5.60 13.79 -17.29
CA VAL A 362 5.12 13.67 -15.90
C VAL A 362 4.56 12.27 -15.63
N ALA A 363 3.70 11.78 -16.53
CA ALA A 363 3.13 10.44 -16.40
C ALA A 363 4.19 9.34 -16.41
N THR A 364 5.22 9.47 -17.25
CA THR A 364 6.32 8.51 -17.32
C THR A 364 7.12 8.49 -16.01
N ASN A 365 7.44 9.67 -15.47
CA ASN A 365 8.17 9.80 -14.22
C ASN A 365 7.36 9.27 -13.03
N ALA A 366 6.07 9.61 -12.95
CA ALA A 366 5.17 9.15 -11.90
C ALA A 366 5.04 7.61 -11.91
N THR A 367 4.82 7.01 -13.07
CA THR A 367 4.78 5.54 -13.21
C THR A 367 6.09 4.90 -12.79
N LYS A 368 7.23 5.44 -13.23
CA LYS A 368 8.55 4.88 -12.89
C LYS A 368 8.75 4.86 -11.38
N GLU A 369 8.56 6.00 -10.70
CA GLU A 369 8.69 6.04 -9.24
C GLU A 369 7.69 5.11 -8.56
N PHE A 370 6.43 5.05 -9.01
CA PHE A 370 5.41 4.17 -8.42
C PHE A 370 5.77 2.69 -8.56
N THR A 371 6.20 2.29 -9.73
CA THR A 371 6.55 0.89 -10.00
C THR A 371 7.87 0.49 -9.35
N GLU A 372 8.90 1.32 -9.40
CA GLU A 372 10.23 0.98 -8.91
C GLU A 372 10.43 1.26 -7.41
N ALA A 373 9.93 2.39 -6.91
CA ALA A 373 10.17 2.83 -5.53
C ALA A 373 9.07 2.39 -4.55
N PHE A 374 7.84 2.14 -5.03
CA PHE A 374 6.74 1.68 -4.18
C PHE A 374 6.43 0.19 -4.39
N LEU A 375 6.00 -0.22 -5.59
CA LEU A 375 5.63 -1.63 -5.86
C LEU A 375 6.85 -2.57 -5.82
N GLY A 376 8.00 -2.11 -6.31
CA GLY A 376 9.25 -2.87 -6.33
C GLY A 376 9.99 -2.94 -4.98
N CYS A 377 9.43 -2.36 -3.93
CA CYS A 377 10.00 -2.32 -2.59
C CYS A 377 9.07 -3.01 -1.57
N PRO A 378 9.61 -3.67 -0.54
CA PRO A 378 8.78 -4.30 0.49
C PRO A 378 8.10 -3.24 1.36
N ALA A 379 6.99 -3.63 1.99
CA ALA A 379 6.37 -2.80 3.01
C ALA A 379 7.16 -2.93 4.32
N ILE A 380 7.66 -1.79 4.83
CA ILE A 380 8.45 -1.71 6.04
C ILE A 380 7.64 -1.02 7.13
N HIS A 381 7.35 -1.72 8.22
CA HIS A 381 6.80 -1.12 9.42
C HIS A 381 7.91 -0.33 10.16
N PRO A 382 7.78 1.00 10.30
CA PRO A 382 8.77 1.81 11.01
C PRO A 382 8.76 1.48 12.50
N ARG A 383 9.82 1.86 13.20
CA ARG A 383 9.99 1.61 14.64
C ARG A 383 8.76 1.94 15.51
N CYS A 384 8.14 3.09 15.28
CA CYS A 384 6.97 3.51 16.04
C CYS A 384 5.76 2.59 15.82
N ARG A 385 5.69 1.91 14.67
CA ARG A 385 4.57 1.04 14.30
C ARG A 385 4.49 -0.21 15.16
N TRP A 386 5.63 -0.77 15.54
CA TRP A 386 5.67 -1.94 16.42
C TRP A 386 5.89 -1.57 17.88
N GLY A 387 5.80 -0.28 18.23
CA GLY A 387 5.97 0.21 19.61
C GLY A 387 7.39 0.03 20.13
N ALA A 388 8.40 0.32 19.29
CA ALA A 388 9.79 0.25 19.68
C ALA A 388 10.11 1.18 20.86
N ALA A 389 10.87 0.68 21.83
CA ALA A 389 11.53 1.53 22.80
C ALA A 389 12.55 2.46 22.09
N PRO A 390 12.84 3.64 22.68
CA PRO A 390 13.90 4.51 22.18
C PRO A 390 15.26 3.79 22.15
N TYR A 391 16.10 4.21 21.21
CA TYR A 391 17.53 3.86 21.21
C TYR A 391 18.19 4.39 22.50
N ARG A 392 19.06 3.60 23.13
CA ARG A 392 19.84 4.01 24.31
C ARG A 392 21.21 4.52 23.88
N GLY A 393 21.62 5.69 24.37
CA GLY A 393 22.88 6.31 23.96
C GLY A 393 22.78 7.01 22.60
N SER A 394 23.91 7.12 21.89
CA SER A 394 24.00 7.85 20.63
C SER A 394 24.25 6.91 19.46
N PRO A 395 23.33 6.81 18.48
CA PRO A 395 23.49 5.90 17.36
C PRO A 395 24.66 6.35 16.47
N ARG A 396 25.45 5.38 16.00
CA ARG A 396 26.56 5.64 15.08
C ARG A 396 26.08 5.51 13.63
N PRO A 397 26.33 6.51 12.77
CA PRO A 397 25.91 6.45 11.37
C PRO A 397 26.73 5.43 10.58
N LEU A 398 26.09 4.80 9.60
CA LEU A 398 26.75 3.94 8.61
C LEU A 398 27.42 4.78 7.51
N GLN A 399 28.50 4.25 6.94
CA GLN A 399 29.11 4.79 5.72
C GLN A 399 28.52 4.08 4.51
N LEU A 400 27.51 4.70 3.90
CA LEU A 400 26.76 4.15 2.76
C LEU A 400 27.44 4.47 1.41
N PRO A 401 27.22 3.65 0.35
CA PRO A 401 26.50 2.38 0.35
C PRO A 401 27.29 1.25 1.00
N LEU A 402 26.59 0.32 1.67
CA LEU A 402 27.19 -0.89 2.23
C LEU A 402 27.51 -1.94 1.17
N ARG A 403 28.39 -2.90 1.51
CA ARG A 403 28.82 -3.96 0.59
C ARG A 403 28.23 -5.33 0.90
N PHE A 404 27.61 -5.49 2.06
CA PHE A 404 27.20 -6.80 2.55
C PHE A 404 25.77 -6.82 3.05
N LEU A 405 25.12 -7.96 2.85
CA LEU A 405 23.86 -8.33 3.48
C LEU A 405 24.09 -9.61 4.31
N TYR A 406 23.85 -9.54 5.61
CA TYR A 406 24.03 -10.67 6.51
C TYR A 406 22.67 -11.25 6.88
N VAL A 407 22.46 -12.52 6.56
CA VAL A 407 21.21 -13.23 6.84
C VAL A 407 21.30 -13.96 8.18
N HIS A 408 20.28 -13.74 9.00
CA HIS A 408 20.10 -14.31 10.33
C HIS A 408 18.76 -15.03 10.44
N HIS A 409 18.65 -15.92 11.43
CA HIS A 409 17.37 -16.24 12.05
C HIS A 409 17.36 -15.71 13.48
N THR A 410 16.19 -15.60 14.10
CA THR A 410 16.11 -15.21 15.51
C THR A 410 16.37 -16.39 16.44
N TYR A 411 16.10 -17.63 16.00
CA TYR A 411 16.00 -18.87 16.79
C TYR A 411 14.89 -18.80 17.84
N MET A 412 14.94 -17.80 18.71
CA MET A 412 13.86 -17.35 19.59
C MET A 412 13.66 -15.84 19.37
N PRO A 413 12.42 -15.36 19.15
CA PRO A 413 11.15 -16.07 19.26
C PRO A 413 10.88 -17.07 18.12
N ALA A 414 10.15 -18.13 18.47
CA ALA A 414 9.60 -19.17 17.60
C ALA A 414 8.32 -19.74 18.25
N PRO A 415 7.34 -20.27 17.49
CA PRO A 415 7.30 -20.40 16.02
C PRO A 415 7.23 -19.04 15.31
N PRO A 416 7.44 -18.98 13.97
CA PRO A 416 7.34 -17.72 13.21
C PRO A 416 6.00 -17.00 13.44
N CYS A 417 6.05 -15.68 13.61
CA CYS A 417 4.86 -14.84 13.75
C CYS A 417 4.13 -14.68 12.41
N THR A 418 2.80 -14.74 12.40
CA THR A 418 1.97 -14.78 11.19
C THR A 418 0.92 -13.66 11.10
N ASP A 419 0.89 -12.79 12.10
CA ASP A 419 0.05 -11.60 12.15
C ASP A 419 0.83 -10.44 12.80
N PHE A 420 0.39 -9.21 12.51
CA PHE A 420 1.06 -8.00 12.96
C PHE A 420 1.16 -7.92 14.49
N ALA A 421 0.12 -8.29 15.22
CA ALA A 421 0.11 -8.20 16.68
C ALA A 421 1.21 -9.08 17.31
N ARG A 422 1.35 -10.32 16.82
CA ARG A 422 2.41 -11.25 17.23
C ARG A 422 3.79 -10.77 16.78
N CYS A 423 3.95 -10.39 15.52
CA CYS A 423 5.24 -9.94 15.00
C CYS A 423 5.74 -8.67 15.71
N ALA A 424 4.85 -7.72 15.99
CA ALA A 424 5.19 -6.54 16.79
C ALA A 424 5.55 -6.91 18.24
N ALA A 425 4.87 -7.91 18.84
CA ALA A 425 5.22 -8.41 20.18
C ALA A 425 6.60 -9.09 20.20
N ASP A 426 6.93 -9.87 19.18
CA ASP A 426 8.23 -10.51 18.98
C ASP A 426 9.34 -9.48 18.81
N MET A 427 9.11 -8.44 18.00
CA MET A 427 10.01 -7.29 17.85
C MET A 427 10.32 -6.63 19.20
N ARG A 428 9.28 -6.31 19.98
CA ARG A 428 9.44 -5.73 21.33
C ARG A 428 10.15 -6.68 22.28
N SER A 429 9.89 -7.99 22.19
CA SER A 429 10.54 -9.02 23.01
C SER A 429 12.04 -9.09 22.73
N MET A 430 12.43 -9.16 21.46
CA MET A 430 13.84 -9.14 21.06
C MET A 430 14.53 -7.84 21.45
N GLN A 431 13.87 -6.69 21.27
CA GLN A 431 14.44 -5.41 21.67
C GLN A 431 14.69 -5.34 23.18
N ARG A 432 13.71 -5.74 24.01
CA ARG A 432 13.90 -5.81 25.47
C ARG A 432 15.03 -6.74 25.85
N PHE A 433 15.11 -7.94 25.26
CA PHE A 433 16.22 -8.85 25.54
C PHE A 433 17.58 -8.24 25.16
N HIS A 434 17.68 -7.60 24.00
CA HIS A 434 18.91 -6.93 23.58
C HIS A 434 19.28 -5.75 24.49
N GLN A 435 18.32 -4.91 24.87
CA GLN A 435 18.59 -3.72 25.68
C GLN A 435 18.77 -4.04 27.17
N ASP A 436 17.87 -4.82 27.76
CA ASP A 436 17.80 -5.03 29.20
C ASP A 436 18.65 -6.21 29.67
N THR A 437 18.78 -7.25 28.83
CA THR A 437 19.56 -8.45 29.19
C THR A 437 20.98 -8.41 28.63
N ARG A 438 21.16 -8.00 27.36
CA ARG A 438 22.51 -7.90 26.75
C ARG A 438 23.19 -6.54 26.93
N GLY A 439 22.47 -5.54 27.44
CA GLY A 439 23.01 -4.19 27.64
C GLY A 439 23.33 -3.45 26.33
N TRP A 440 22.66 -3.80 25.23
CA TRP A 440 22.86 -3.15 23.94
C TRP A 440 22.02 -1.87 23.84
N ASP A 441 22.42 -0.99 22.92
CA ASP A 441 21.73 0.28 22.71
C ASP A 441 20.30 0.10 22.17
N ASP A 442 20.06 -0.96 21.40
CA ASP A 442 18.81 -1.24 20.70
C ASP A 442 18.80 -2.69 20.18
N ILE A 443 17.70 -3.11 19.55
CA ILE A 443 17.62 -4.36 18.78
C ILE A 443 18.84 -4.53 17.86
N GLY A 444 19.42 -5.72 17.80
CA GLY A 444 20.69 -5.94 17.12
C GLY A 444 20.63 -5.84 15.58
N TYR A 445 19.49 -6.18 14.99
CA TYR A 445 19.34 -6.30 13.53
C TYR A 445 19.00 -4.95 12.87
N SER A 446 19.39 -4.79 11.61
CA SER A 446 18.94 -3.67 10.78
C SER A 446 17.45 -3.83 10.44
N PHE A 447 17.06 -5.01 9.99
CA PHE A 447 15.68 -5.38 9.65
C PHE A 447 15.34 -6.78 10.15
N VAL A 448 14.05 -6.99 10.41
CA VAL A 448 13.50 -8.29 10.81
C VAL A 448 12.31 -8.61 9.91
N ILE A 449 12.17 -9.87 9.50
CA ILE A 449 11.15 -10.33 8.56
C ILE A 449 10.17 -11.22 9.30
N GLY A 450 8.90 -10.80 9.32
CA GLY A 450 7.79 -11.61 9.84
C GLY A 450 7.27 -12.59 8.77
N SER A 451 6.56 -13.64 9.20
CA SER A 451 5.83 -14.51 8.26
C SER A 451 4.42 -13.97 7.96
N ASP A 452 4.09 -12.79 8.47
CA ASP A 452 2.91 -11.99 8.14
C ASP A 452 3.03 -11.24 6.80
N GLY A 453 4.22 -11.27 6.17
CA GLY A 453 4.48 -10.63 4.87
C GLY A 453 5.09 -9.24 4.96
N TYR A 454 5.45 -8.78 6.16
CA TYR A 454 6.02 -7.45 6.38
C TYR A 454 7.49 -7.49 6.81
N VAL A 455 8.18 -6.39 6.51
CA VAL A 455 9.52 -6.09 7.06
C VAL A 455 9.35 -5.15 8.24
N TYR A 456 10.07 -5.41 9.32
CA TYR A 456 10.08 -4.59 10.52
C TYR A 456 11.41 -3.87 10.62
N GLU A 457 11.35 -2.54 10.74
CA GLU A 457 12.53 -1.72 10.95
C GLU A 457 13.12 -1.98 12.34
N GLY A 458 14.34 -2.50 12.39
CA GLY A 458 15.16 -2.57 13.60
C GLY A 458 15.94 -1.28 13.78
N ARG A 459 17.26 -1.34 13.60
CA ARG A 459 18.11 -0.13 13.52
C ARG A 459 18.00 0.60 12.18
N GLY A 460 17.39 -0.03 11.17
CA GLY A 460 17.11 0.58 9.88
C GLY A 460 18.34 0.78 8.99
N TRP A 461 18.21 1.66 8.00
CA TRP A 461 19.17 1.85 6.92
C TRP A 461 20.40 2.69 7.28
N HIS A 462 20.31 3.54 8.30
CA HIS A 462 21.29 4.62 8.51
C HIS A 462 22.20 4.39 9.72
N TRP A 463 21.90 3.39 10.56
CA TRP A 463 22.57 3.22 11.86
C TRP A 463 23.25 1.86 11.99
N VAL A 464 24.42 1.86 12.62
CA VAL A 464 25.24 0.65 12.84
C VAL A 464 24.50 -0.37 13.72
N GLY A 465 24.46 -1.63 13.23
CA GLY A 465 23.89 -2.80 13.89
C GLY A 465 24.65 -3.31 15.13
N ALA A 466 24.12 -4.38 15.73
CA ALA A 466 24.81 -5.23 16.71
C ALA A 466 24.56 -6.73 16.45
N HIS A 467 24.37 -7.10 15.18
CA HIS A 467 23.96 -8.44 14.75
C HIS A 467 25.13 -9.38 14.44
N THR A 468 26.27 -8.85 13.99
CA THR A 468 27.45 -9.62 13.55
C THR A 468 28.72 -9.00 14.11
N LEU A 469 29.29 -9.63 15.15
CA LEU A 469 30.49 -9.13 15.84
C LEU A 469 31.64 -8.91 14.85
N GLY A 470 32.22 -7.70 14.85
CA GLY A 470 33.31 -7.31 13.94
C GLY A 470 32.88 -6.84 12.54
N HIS A 471 31.60 -6.99 12.18
CA HIS A 471 31.10 -6.71 10.83
C HIS A 471 29.92 -5.69 10.77
N ASN A 472 29.39 -5.27 11.91
CA ASN A 472 28.21 -4.38 12.02
C ASN A 472 28.28 -3.07 11.22
N THR A 473 29.48 -2.55 10.93
CA THR A 473 29.67 -1.28 10.20
C THR A 473 29.71 -1.45 8.69
N ARG A 474 29.72 -2.70 8.19
CA ARG A 474 30.00 -3.02 6.79
C ARG A 474 28.80 -3.59 6.02
N GLY A 475 27.78 -4.07 6.73
CA GLY A 475 26.61 -4.69 6.13
C GLY A 475 25.35 -4.59 6.96
N PHE A 476 24.20 -4.77 6.31
CA PHE A 476 22.90 -4.82 6.96
C PHE A 476 22.63 -6.23 7.47
N GLY A 477 22.23 -6.34 8.75
CA GLY A 477 21.78 -7.61 9.32
C GLY A 477 20.27 -7.77 9.18
N VAL A 478 19.84 -8.79 8.45
CA VAL A 478 18.42 -9.10 8.20
C VAL A 478 18.09 -10.44 8.85
N ALA A 479 17.15 -10.46 9.79
CA ALA A 479 16.76 -11.66 10.52
C ALA A 479 15.35 -12.14 10.16
N PHE A 480 15.19 -13.44 9.93
CA PHE A 480 13.87 -14.06 9.87
C PHE A 480 13.40 -14.44 11.29
N VAL A 481 12.16 -14.09 11.66
CA VAL A 481 11.57 -14.52 12.94
C VAL A 481 11.29 -16.03 12.89
N GLY A 482 12.04 -16.80 13.68
CA GLY A 482 11.83 -18.23 13.85
C GLY A 482 13.13 -19.04 13.94
N ASN A 483 12.97 -20.35 13.99
CA ASN A 483 14.06 -21.33 13.98
C ASN A 483 14.08 -22.10 12.65
N TYR A 484 15.09 -21.82 11.83
CA TYR A 484 15.25 -22.41 10.49
C TYR A 484 16.40 -23.41 10.40
N THR A 485 16.67 -24.12 11.49
CA THR A 485 17.63 -25.24 11.47
C THR A 485 17.12 -26.39 10.62
N ALA A 486 15.84 -26.76 10.74
CA ALA A 486 15.25 -27.90 10.04
C ALA A 486 14.18 -27.51 9.00
N GLU A 487 13.64 -26.29 9.06
CA GLU A 487 12.56 -25.82 8.19
C GLU A 487 12.96 -24.54 7.46
N LEU A 488 12.26 -24.21 6.39
CA LEU A 488 12.48 -22.98 5.63
C LEU A 488 11.46 -21.89 6.04
N PRO A 489 11.84 -20.60 5.96
CA PRO A 489 10.89 -19.50 6.06
C PRO A 489 9.79 -19.57 4.99
N ALA A 490 8.69 -18.86 5.24
CA ALA A 490 7.61 -18.71 4.26
C ALA A 490 8.15 -18.15 2.93
N LYS A 491 7.62 -18.63 1.80
CA LYS A 491 8.09 -18.23 0.45
C LYS A 491 8.08 -16.70 0.25
N ALA A 492 7.06 -16.00 0.74
CA ALA A 492 6.97 -14.54 0.66
C ALA A 492 8.08 -13.83 1.45
N ALA A 493 8.46 -14.37 2.62
CA ALA A 493 9.57 -13.86 3.41
C ALA A 493 10.91 -14.10 2.69
N LEU A 494 11.10 -15.28 2.10
CA LEU A 494 12.30 -15.59 1.31
C LEU A 494 12.46 -14.64 0.13
N HIS A 495 11.41 -14.47 -0.68
CA HIS A 495 11.40 -13.53 -1.81
C HIS A 495 11.69 -12.08 -1.38
N THR A 496 11.21 -11.68 -0.19
CA THR A 496 11.50 -10.34 0.35
C THR A 496 12.98 -10.12 0.61
N VAL A 497 13.69 -11.10 1.19
CA VAL A 497 15.13 -10.98 1.50
C VAL A 497 16.00 -11.25 0.29
N GLN A 498 15.57 -12.14 -0.61
CA GLN A 498 16.31 -12.48 -1.82
C GLN A 498 16.30 -11.33 -2.84
N ASP A 499 15.13 -10.72 -3.06
CA ASP A 499 14.92 -9.82 -4.19
C ASP A 499 14.46 -8.41 -3.78
N LEU A 500 13.33 -8.28 -3.08
CA LEU A 500 12.67 -6.98 -2.88
C LEU A 500 13.49 -6.01 -2.02
N LEU A 501 13.90 -6.45 -0.82
CA LEU A 501 14.63 -5.63 0.13
C LEU A 501 16.00 -5.17 -0.41
N PRO A 502 16.89 -6.07 -0.89
CA PRO A 502 18.17 -5.63 -1.47
C PRO A 502 17.98 -4.83 -2.77
N GLY A 503 17.01 -5.19 -3.63
CA GLY A 503 16.73 -4.43 -4.84
C GLY A 503 16.34 -2.98 -4.54
N CYS A 504 15.48 -2.78 -3.54
CA CYS A 504 15.10 -1.45 -3.05
C CYS A 504 16.30 -0.69 -2.48
N ALA A 505 17.12 -1.34 -1.65
CA ALA A 505 18.32 -0.72 -1.07
C ALA A 505 19.37 -0.33 -2.12
N VAL A 506 19.52 -1.11 -3.19
CA VAL A 506 20.42 -0.79 -4.31
C VAL A 506 19.93 0.44 -5.08
N ARG A 507 18.64 0.50 -5.42
CA ARG A 507 18.06 1.67 -6.10
C ARG A 507 18.17 2.94 -5.27
N ALA A 508 17.98 2.82 -3.96
CA ALA A 508 18.13 3.94 -3.01
C ALA A 508 19.60 4.32 -2.71
N GLY A 509 20.59 3.66 -3.31
CA GLY A 509 22.01 3.94 -3.06
C GLY A 509 22.49 3.59 -1.64
N LEU A 510 21.75 2.73 -0.93
CA LEU A 510 22.06 2.27 0.43
C LEU A 510 22.94 1.00 0.42
N LEU A 511 22.79 0.18 -0.62
CA LEU A 511 23.51 -1.06 -0.84
C LEU A 511 24.17 -1.01 -2.21
N ARG A 512 25.40 -1.52 -2.34
CA ARG A 512 26.07 -1.55 -3.65
C ARG A 512 25.40 -2.57 -4.60
N PRO A 513 25.35 -2.32 -5.92
CA PRO A 513 24.84 -3.30 -6.88
C PRO A 513 25.60 -4.64 -6.89
N ASP A 514 26.88 -4.62 -6.52
CA ASP A 514 27.78 -5.79 -6.41
C ASP A 514 27.89 -6.32 -4.97
N TYR A 515 26.86 -6.11 -4.13
CA TYR A 515 26.88 -6.59 -2.75
C TYR A 515 27.06 -8.11 -2.65
N GLU A 516 27.60 -8.54 -1.52
CA GLU A 516 27.73 -9.94 -1.15
C GLU A 516 26.71 -10.31 -0.07
N LEU A 517 26.04 -11.44 -0.27
CA LEU A 517 25.12 -12.04 0.69
C LEU A 517 25.84 -13.15 1.45
N LEU A 518 25.81 -13.08 2.78
CA LEU A 518 26.41 -14.09 3.64
C LEU A 518 25.45 -14.52 4.74
N GLY A 519 25.49 -15.80 5.12
CA GLY A 519 24.89 -16.26 6.36
C GLY A 519 25.75 -15.91 7.57
N HIS A 520 25.14 -15.61 8.72
CA HIS A 520 25.85 -15.22 9.94
C HIS A 520 27.03 -16.17 10.31
N ARG A 521 26.84 -17.48 10.16
CA ARG A 521 27.84 -18.52 10.42
C ARG A 521 29.14 -18.41 9.61
N GLN A 522 29.14 -17.70 8.49
CA GLN A 522 30.36 -17.50 7.69
C GLN A 522 31.33 -16.51 8.33
N LEU A 523 30.84 -15.69 9.27
CA LEU A 523 31.60 -14.56 9.82
C LEU A 523 31.98 -14.79 11.29
N VAL A 524 31.17 -15.53 12.04
CA VAL A 524 31.41 -15.84 13.45
C VAL A 524 30.96 -17.26 13.79
N ARG A 525 31.44 -17.79 14.93
CA ARG A 525 31.09 -19.13 15.40
C ARG A 525 29.65 -19.17 15.93
N THR A 526 28.71 -19.56 15.09
CA THR A 526 27.28 -19.69 15.38
C THR A 526 26.61 -20.64 14.38
N ASP A 527 25.49 -21.26 14.78
CA ASP A 527 24.65 -22.03 13.87
C ASP A 527 23.65 -21.15 13.08
N CYS A 528 23.54 -19.86 13.40
CA CYS A 528 22.71 -18.92 12.65
C CYS A 528 23.17 -18.83 11.17
N PRO A 529 22.28 -18.83 10.16
CA PRO A 529 20.82 -18.69 10.21
C PRO A 529 20.03 -20.01 10.26
N GLY A 530 20.63 -21.11 10.72
CA GLY A 530 20.05 -22.45 10.71
C GLY A 530 20.41 -23.23 9.43
N ASP A 531 20.53 -24.55 9.53
CA ASP A 531 21.09 -25.41 8.46
C ASP A 531 20.24 -25.46 7.21
N ALA A 532 18.91 -25.59 7.36
CA ALA A 532 17.98 -25.58 6.23
C ALA A 532 18.04 -24.24 5.48
N LEU A 533 17.93 -23.12 6.20
CA LEU A 533 18.02 -21.79 5.57
C LEU A 533 19.39 -21.55 4.95
N PHE A 534 20.49 -21.84 5.66
CA PHE A 534 21.83 -21.65 5.10
C PHE A 534 22.08 -22.49 3.84
N SER A 535 21.59 -23.72 3.79
CA SER A 535 21.69 -24.57 2.60
C SER A 535 20.98 -23.94 1.40
N LEU A 536 19.82 -23.31 1.63
CA LEU A 536 19.13 -22.55 0.59
C LEU A 536 19.88 -21.28 0.20
N LEU A 537 20.44 -20.52 1.14
CA LEU A 537 21.17 -19.29 0.82
C LEU A 537 22.33 -19.53 -0.16
N ARG A 538 22.96 -20.71 -0.11
CA ARG A 538 24.04 -21.09 -1.04
C ARG A 538 23.62 -21.16 -2.50
N THR A 539 22.31 -21.22 -2.77
CA THR A 539 21.77 -21.24 -4.14
C THR A 539 21.33 -19.84 -4.61
N TRP A 540 21.33 -18.85 -3.72
CA TRP A 540 20.85 -17.51 -4.05
C TRP A 540 21.88 -16.72 -4.87
N PRO A 541 21.42 -15.80 -5.73
CA PRO A 541 22.27 -14.78 -6.31
C PRO A 541 23.00 -14.01 -5.22
N ARG A 542 24.21 -13.53 -5.52
CA ARG A 542 25.06 -12.76 -4.60
C ARG A 542 25.59 -13.50 -3.38
N PHE A 543 25.25 -14.79 -3.18
CA PHE A 543 25.88 -15.58 -2.12
C PHE A 543 27.40 -15.62 -2.31
N ALA A 544 28.15 -15.16 -1.30
CA ALA A 544 29.60 -15.25 -1.28
C ALA A 544 30.01 -16.57 -0.62
N ALA A 545 30.74 -17.40 -1.35
CA ALA A 545 31.13 -18.76 -0.94
C ALA A 545 32.27 -18.78 0.09
#